data_AF-A0A1Q2KY06-F1
#
_entry.id   AF-A0A1Q2KY06-F1
#
_cell.length_a   1.000
_cell.length_b   1.000
_cell.length_c   1.000
_cell.angle_alpha   90.00
_cell.angle_beta   90.00
_cell.angle_gamma   90.00
#
_symmetry.space_group_name_H-M   'P 1'
#
loop_
_entity.id
_entity.type
_entity.pdbx_description
1 polymer ?
#
loop_
_entity_poly.entity_id
_entity_poly.type
_entity_poly.pdbx_seq_one_letter_code
_entity_poly.pdbx_strand_id
1 'polypeptide(L)'
;MACILKGFSSVFLGFAVLSLLSPLFLYWLIYGNYERYVWIINGPAPFNQFGSGPFQLWMGAGFIFMGAVFLLLAITFAVWAKKIQSE
;
A
#
# COMPACT_ATOMS: atom_id res chain seq x y z
N MET A 1 -13.83 1.64 -25.49
CA MET A 1 -12.45 1.79 -24.97
C MET A 1 -12.40 2.55 -23.65
N ALA A 2 -13.07 3.71 -23.52
CA ALA A 2 -13.07 4.51 -22.28
C ALA A 2 -13.58 3.79 -21.01
N CYS A 3 -14.55 2.86 -21.13
CA CYS A 3 -15.07 2.10 -20.00
C CYS A 3 -14.00 1.18 -19.37
N ILE A 4 -13.18 0.53 -20.20
CA ILE A 4 -12.08 -0.34 -19.74
C ILE A 4 -11.02 0.47 -18.98
N LEU A 5 -10.67 1.67 -19.46
CA LEU A 5 -9.71 2.56 -18.81
C LEU A 5 -10.20 3.07 -17.44
N LYS A 6 -11.51 3.34 -17.31
CA LYS A 6 -12.12 3.65 -16.01
C LYS A 6 -12.02 2.47 -15.06
N GLY A 7 -12.26 1.25 -15.54
CA GLY A 7 -12.08 0.03 -14.75
C GLY A 7 -10.65 -0.09 -14.20
N PHE A 8 -9.64 0.07 -15.05
CA PHE A 8 -8.24 0.07 -14.61
C PHE A 8 -7.95 1.17 -13.58
N SER A 9 -8.41 2.40 -13.85
CA SER A 9 -8.24 3.51 -12.91
C SER A 9 -8.80 3.20 -11.51
N SER A 10 -10.01 2.63 -11.43
CA SER A 10 -10.63 2.23 -10.16
C SER A 10 -9.84 1.14 -9.43
N VAL A 11 -9.32 0.14 -10.15
CA VAL A 11 -8.49 -0.92 -9.57
C VAL A 11 -7.19 -0.36 -8.99
N PHE A 12 -6.48 0.49 -9.75
CA PHE A 12 -5.25 1.13 -9.27
C PHE A 12 -5.51 2.08 -8.09
N LEU A 13 -6.64 2.78 -8.07
CA LEU A 13 -7.04 3.61 -6.95
C LEU A 13 -7.26 2.75 -5.69
N GLY A 14 -7.93 1.61 -5.83
CA GLY A 14 -8.10 0.65 -4.73
C GLY A 14 -6.75 0.17 -4.17
N PHE A 15 -5.82 -0.24 -5.04
CA PHE A 15 -4.48 -0.64 -4.62
C PHE A 15 -3.68 0.49 -3.98
N ALA A 16 -3.81 1.73 -4.46
CA ALA A 16 -3.18 2.89 -3.85
C ALA A 16 -3.64 3.09 -2.40
N VAL A 17 -4.96 3.04 -2.18
CA VAL A 17 -5.55 3.17 -0.84
C VAL A 17 -5.10 2.03 0.08
N LEU A 18 -5.17 0.79 -0.38
CA LEU A 18 -4.73 -0.37 0.41
C LEU A 18 -3.24 -0.29 0.77
N SER A 19 -2.39 0.10 -0.18
CA SER A 19 -0.95 0.26 0.05
C SER A 19 -0.66 1.38 1.06
N LEU A 20 -1.36 2.52 0.97
CA LEU A 20 -1.18 3.64 1.90
C LEU A 20 -1.70 3.35 3.32
N LEU A 21 -2.75 2.54 3.45
CA LEU A 21 -3.29 2.13 4.76
C LEU A 21 -2.53 0.96 5.38
N SER A 22 -1.79 0.19 4.57
CA SER A 22 -1.07 -1.00 5.03
C SER A 22 -0.08 -0.74 6.18
N PRO A 23 0.67 0.38 6.27
CA PRO A 23 1.59 0.61 7.38
C PRO A 23 0.85 0.78 8.71
N LEU A 24 -0.34 1.40 8.69
CA LEU A 24 -1.19 1.55 9.88
C LEU A 24 -1.73 0.20 10.34
N PHE A 25 -2.19 -0.62 9.39
CA PHE A 25 -2.65 -1.97 9.70
C PHE A 25 -1.52 -2.85 10.24
N LEU A 26 -0.32 -2.78 9.64
CA LEU A 26 0.85 -3.51 10.12
C LEU A 26 1.30 -3.03 11.51
N TYR A 27 1.30 -1.72 11.76
CA TYR A 27 1.59 -1.17 13.06
C TYR A 27 0.62 -1.71 14.12
N TRP A 28 -0.69 -1.67 13.82
CA TRP A 28 -1.70 -2.22 14.70
C TRP A 28 -1.54 -3.73 14.90
N LEU A 29 -1.20 -4.48 13.85
CA LEU A 29 -0.98 -5.92 13.93
C LEU A 29 0.22 -6.26 14.84
N ILE A 30 1.31 -5.49 14.75
CA ILE A 30 2.55 -5.72 15.50
C ILE A 30 2.40 -5.30 16.96
N TYR A 31 1.86 -4.11 17.22
CA TYR A 31 1.83 -3.49 18.55
C TYR A 31 0.49 -3.62 19.29
N GLY A 32 -0.57 -4.07 18.63
CA GLY A 32 -1.92 -4.17 19.22
C GLY A 32 -2.05 -5.22 20.32
N ASN A 33 -1.06 -6.12 20.49
CA ASN A 33 -1.02 -7.08 21.57
C ASN A 33 0.43 -7.34 22.00
N TYR A 34 0.70 -7.21 23.30
CA TYR A 34 2.04 -7.35 23.85
C TYR A 34 2.64 -8.75 23.66
N GLU A 35 1.87 -9.82 23.90
CA GLU A 35 2.36 -11.20 23.72
C GLU A 35 2.72 -11.46 22.26
N ARG A 36 1.91 -10.94 21.34
CA ARG A 36 2.17 -11.04 19.90
C ARG A 36 3.42 -10.27 19.50
N TYR A 37 3.59 -9.06 20.01
CA TYR A 37 4.80 -8.27 19.78
C TYR A 37 6.05 -9.03 20.24
N VAL A 38 6.03 -9.58 21.47
CA VAL A 38 7.13 -10.37 22.05
C VAL A 38 7.41 -11.63 21.22
N TRP A 39 6.36 -12.29 20.73
CA TRP A 39 6.51 -13.44 19.82
C TRP A 39 7.12 -13.04 18.48
N ILE A 40 6.72 -11.91 17.90
CA ILE A 40 7.24 -11.41 16.62
C ILE A 40 8.74 -11.14 16.75
N ILE A 41 9.19 -10.40 17.78
CA ILE A 41 10.60 -10.02 17.92
C ILE A 41 11.53 -11.19 18.29
N ASN A 42 10.99 -12.21 18.97
CA ASN A 42 11.74 -13.43 19.31
C ASN A 42 11.50 -14.59 18.31
N GLY A 43 10.69 -14.36 17.28
CA GLY A 43 10.28 -15.37 16.32
C GLY A 43 11.38 -15.72 15.30
N PRO A 44 11.13 -16.72 14.43
CA PRO A 44 12.06 -17.04 13.36
C PRO A 44 12.16 -15.90 12.33
N ALA A 45 13.32 -15.78 11.67
CA ALA A 45 13.46 -14.86 10.55
C ALA A 45 12.42 -15.18 9.45
N PRO A 46 11.83 -14.16 8.77
CA PRO A 46 12.14 -12.73 8.88
C PRO A 46 11.32 -11.99 9.94
N PHE A 47 10.50 -12.67 10.74
CA PHE A 47 9.54 -12.02 11.64
C PHE A 47 10.22 -11.24 12.77
N ASN A 48 11.35 -11.71 13.27
CA ASN A 48 12.16 -11.00 14.26
C ASN A 48 12.60 -9.59 13.81
N GLN A 49 12.69 -9.33 12.50
CA GLN A 49 13.05 -8.02 11.96
C GLN A 49 11.87 -7.03 11.98
N PHE A 50 10.63 -7.52 12.03
CA PHE A 50 9.44 -6.66 12.04
C PHE A 50 9.35 -5.78 13.28
N GLY A 51 9.96 -6.12 14.41
CA GLY A 51 10.01 -5.24 15.58
C GLY A 51 11.11 -4.19 15.51
N SER A 52 12.02 -4.27 14.54
CA SER A 52 13.11 -3.31 14.43
C SER A 52 12.63 -2.00 13.80
N GLY A 53 12.89 -0.89 14.49
CA GLY A 53 12.52 0.45 14.01
C GLY A 53 13.00 0.75 12.59
N PRO A 54 14.28 0.49 12.23
CA PRO A 54 14.79 0.75 10.88
C PRO A 54 14.05 -0.05 9.79
N PHE A 55 13.75 -1.33 10.03
CA PHE A 55 13.04 -2.16 9.05
C PHE A 55 11.60 -1.70 8.87
N GLN A 56 10.90 -1.33 9.95
CA GLN A 56 9.55 -0.77 9.88
C GLN A 56 9.52 0.54 9.06
N LEU A 57 10.52 1.40 9.24
CA LEU A 57 10.63 2.65 8.46
C LEU A 57 10.82 2.38 6.98
N TRP A 58 11.75 1.49 6.60
CA TRP A 58 11.97 1.13 5.19
C TRP A 58 10.74 0.48 4.57
N MET A 59 10.06 -0.40 5.30
CA MET A 59 8.84 -1.04 4.87
C MET A 59 7.71 -0.04 4.67
N GLY A 60 7.49 0.84 5.65
CA GLY A 60 6.50 1.91 5.57
C GLY A 60 6.77 2.85 4.40
N ALA A 61 8.02 3.27 4.22
CA ALA A 61 8.44 4.08 3.07
C ALA A 61 8.17 3.36 1.73
N GLY A 62 8.44 2.06 1.66
CA GLY A 62 8.14 1.23 0.49
C GLY A 62 6.64 1.18 0.17
N PHE A 63 5.79 1.00 1.18
CA PHE A 63 4.33 1.01 1.00
C PHE A 63 3.77 2.37 0.59
N ILE A 64 4.31 3.45 1.16
CA ILE A 64 3.96 4.82 0.77
C ILE A 64 4.38 5.09 -0.67
N PHE A 65 5.61 4.71 -1.04
CA PHE A 65 6.13 4.86 -2.39
C PHE A 65 5.28 4.08 -3.41
N MET A 66 4.99 2.81 -3.15
CA MET A 66 4.13 1.98 -3.99
C MET A 66 2.71 2.55 -4.09
N GLY A 67 2.16 3.03 -2.98
CA GLY A 67 0.85 3.69 -2.96
C GLY A 67 0.82 4.95 -3.83
N ALA A 68 1.87 5.77 -3.78
CA ALA A 68 2.00 6.95 -4.62
C ALA A 68 2.09 6.58 -6.11
N VAL A 69 2.87 5.55 -6.47
CA VAL A 69 2.95 5.06 -7.85
C VAL A 69 1.58 4.59 -8.36
N PHE A 70 0.85 3.81 -7.57
CA PHE A 70 -0.49 3.37 -7.96
C PHE A 70 -1.48 4.52 -8.09
N LEU A 71 -1.39 5.53 -7.21
CA LEU A 71 -2.24 6.71 -7.27
C LEU A 71 -1.98 7.52 -8.55
N LEU A 72 -0.71 7.69 -8.93
CA LEU A 72 -0.34 8.36 -10.17
C LEU A 72 -0.88 7.61 -11.39
N LEU A 73 -0.72 6.28 -11.44
CA LEU A 73 -1.27 5.45 -12.52
C LEU A 73 -2.80 5.56 -12.60
N ALA A 74 -3.48 5.53 -11.45
CA ALA A 74 -4.94 5.68 -11.39
C ALA A 74 -5.40 7.01 -11.99
N ILE A 75 -4.71 8.11 -11.68
CA ILE A 75 -4.99 9.44 -12.22
C ILE A 75 -4.71 9.49 -13.72
N THR A 76 -3.57 8.98 -14.18
CA THR A 76 -3.22 8.96 -15.60
C THR A 76 -4.28 8.23 -16.43
N PHE A 77 -4.72 7.05 -15.99
CA PHE A 77 -5.79 6.31 -16.66
C PHE A 77 -7.13 7.06 -16.64
N ALA A 78 -7.46 7.75 -15.54
CA ALA A 78 -8.67 8.56 -15.44
C ALA A 78 -8.67 9.75 -16.41
N VAL A 79 -7.54 10.47 -16.49
CA VAL A 79 -7.35 11.61 -17.40
C VAL A 79 -7.43 11.15 -18.85
N TRP A 80 -6.75 10.05 -19.18
CA TRP A 80 -6.77 9.52 -20.55
C TRP A 80 -8.16 9.03 -20.96
N ALA A 81 -8.88 8.38 -20.06
CA ALA A 81 -10.26 7.97 -20.29
C ALA A 81 -11.19 9.17 -20.57
N LYS A 82 -10.99 10.29 -19.85
CA LYS A 82 -11.75 11.54 -20.10
C LYS A 82 -11.43 12.13 -21.46
N LYS A 83 -10.15 12.16 -21.87
CA LYS A 83 -9.73 12.70 -23.16
C LYS A 83 -10.39 11.96 -24.34
N ILE A 84 -10.45 10.62 -24.28
CA ILE A 84 -11.07 9.79 -25.32
C ILE A 84 -12.59 10.00 -25.42
N GLN A 85 -13.25 10.51 -24.38
CA GLN A 85 -14.68 10.83 -24.42
C GLN A 85 -14.98 12.23 -24.97
N SER A 86 -13.98 13.12 -25.03
CA SER A 86 -14.12 14.48 -25.57
C SER A 86 -13.77 14.59 -27.06
N GLU A 87 -13.19 13.53 -27.63
CA GLU A 87 -12.92 13.36 -29.06
C GLU A 87 -14.04 12.52 -29.71
#